data_AF-A0A0B3VYB8-F1
#
_entry.id   AF-A0A0B3VYB8-F1
#
_cell.length_a   1.000
_cell.length_b   1.000
_cell.length_c   1.000
_cell.angle_alpha   90.00
_cell.angle_beta   90.00
_cell.angle_gamma   90.00
#
_symmetry.space_group_name_H-M   'P 1'
#
loop_
_entity.id
_entity.type
_entity.pdbx_description
1 polymer ?
#
loop_
_entity_poly.entity_id
_entity_poly.type
_entity_poly.pdbx_seq_one_letter_code
_entity_poly.pdbx_strand_id
1 'polypeptide(L)'
;MFDVVINCANESDIEKYVDLQNIFTITNIIGTQILLDASVECNVSRYHQVSTIEAYGELCNKKIPSYLASRLAGDLLVKVYNNKYGLRATLSKEKVDENNIEEYCQCIEKEINKKYILNNSIL
;
A
#
# COMPACT_ATOMS: atom_id res chain seq x y z
N MET A 1 -11.25 -14.28 13.96
CA MET A 1 -10.52 -14.52 12.69
C MET A 1 -10.90 -13.40 11.75
N PHE A 2 -9.95 -12.81 11.03
CA PHE A 2 -10.23 -11.67 10.13
C PHE A 2 -10.40 -12.16 8.70
N ASP A 3 -11.50 -11.80 8.06
CA ASP A 3 -11.74 -12.17 6.66
C ASP A 3 -10.93 -11.30 5.69
N VAL A 4 -10.85 -10.00 6.00
CA VAL A 4 -10.19 -8.99 5.17
C VAL A 4 -9.36 -8.06 6.04
N VAL A 5 -8.15 -7.77 5.59
CA VAL A 5 -7.29 -6.72 6.15
C VAL A 5 -7.19 -5.59 5.14
N ILE A 6 -7.45 -4.36 5.58
CA ILE A 6 -7.29 -3.15 4.77
C ILE A 6 -6.25 -2.28 5.47
N ASN A 7 -5.07 -2.15 4.87
CA ASN A 7 -4.00 -1.31 5.40
C ASN A 7 -4.07 0.10 4.81
N CYS A 8 -4.59 1.03 5.61
CA CYS A 8 -4.56 2.47 5.34
C CYS A 8 -3.38 3.17 6.02
N ALA A 9 -2.64 2.49 6.90
CA ALA A 9 -1.60 3.11 7.69
C ALA A 9 -0.38 3.41 6.82
N ASN A 10 0.00 4.68 6.79
CA ASN A 10 1.17 5.17 6.08
C ASN A 10 1.65 6.49 6.72
N GLU A 11 2.88 6.88 6.40
CA GLU A 11 3.43 8.18 6.77
C GLU A 11 3.88 8.92 5.51
N SER A 12 3.58 10.22 5.45
CA SER A 12 3.86 11.11 4.30
C SER A 12 4.26 12.52 4.66
N ASP A 13 4.16 12.92 5.93
CA ASP A 13 4.41 14.29 6.36
C ASP A 13 5.93 14.56 6.45
N ILE A 14 6.53 15.06 5.35
CA ILE A 14 7.97 15.38 5.32
C ILE A 14 8.30 16.53 6.28
N GLU A 15 7.39 17.49 6.46
CA GLU A 15 7.63 18.68 7.28
C GLU A 15 7.71 18.32 8.76
N LYS A 16 6.90 17.36 9.20
CA LYS A 16 6.91 16.85 10.58
C LYS A 16 8.17 16.07 10.92
N TYR A 17 8.82 15.41 9.96
CA TYR A 17 9.95 14.51 10.21
C TYR A 17 11.21 14.88 9.43
N VAL A 18 11.59 16.16 9.46
CA VAL A 18 12.83 16.65 8.82
C VAL A 18 14.06 15.88 9.34
N ASP A 19 14.16 15.66 10.64
CA ASP A 19 15.33 15.04 11.29
C ASP A 19 15.22 13.51 11.48
N LEU A 20 14.06 12.91 11.16
CA LEU A 20 13.78 11.49 11.44
C LEU A 20 13.17 10.76 10.23
N GLN A 21 13.92 10.74 9.13
CA GLN A 21 13.47 10.16 7.84
C GLN A 21 13.26 8.63 7.87
N ASN A 22 13.83 7.91 8.84
CA ASN A 22 13.63 6.46 8.95
C ASN A 22 12.18 6.08 9.29
N ILE A 23 11.36 7.02 9.76
CA ILE A 23 9.94 6.80 10.05
C ILE A 23 9.20 6.27 8.82
N PHE A 24 9.53 6.77 7.62
CA PHE A 24 8.91 6.33 6.37
C PHE A 24 9.22 4.87 6.07
N THR A 25 10.45 4.43 6.31
CA THR A 25 10.85 3.02 6.17
C THR A 25 10.14 2.14 7.20
N ILE A 26 10.11 2.56 8.46
CA ILE A 26 9.49 1.79 9.55
C ILE A 26 8.00 1.62 9.28
N THR A 27 7.29 2.70 8.97
CA THR A 27 5.84 2.65 8.78
C THR A 27 5.47 2.01 7.44
N ASN A 28 6.01 2.53 6.32
CA ASN A 28 5.50 2.17 5.00
C ASN A 28 6.07 0.85 4.46
N ILE A 29 7.27 0.44 4.91
CA ILE A 29 7.90 -0.81 4.48
C ILE A 29 7.76 -1.88 5.57
N ILE A 30 8.33 -1.64 6.75
CA ILE A 30 8.36 -2.65 7.81
C ILE A 30 6.95 -2.92 8.34
N GLY A 31 6.14 -1.89 8.56
CA GLY A 31 4.74 -2.04 8.97
C GLY A 31 3.92 -2.85 7.97
N THR A 32 4.03 -2.52 6.67
CA THR A 32 3.38 -3.28 5.59
C THR A 32 3.82 -4.75 5.59
N GLN A 33 5.13 -5.00 5.71
CA GLN A 33 5.69 -6.35 5.76
C GLN A 33 5.13 -7.17 6.92
N ILE A 34 5.06 -6.58 8.12
CA ILE A 34 4.51 -7.23 9.32
C ILE A 34 3.02 -7.59 9.13
N LEU A 35 2.22 -6.68 8.56
CA LEU A 35 0.81 -6.95 8.32
C LEU A 35 0.60 -8.03 7.25
N LEU A 36 1.46 -8.07 6.23
CA LEU A 36 1.45 -9.13 5.23
C LEU A 36 1.82 -10.49 5.83
N ASP A 37 2.86 -10.55 6.66
CA ASP A 37 3.25 -11.77 7.39
C ASP A 37 2.11 -12.28 8.27
N ALA A 38 1.55 -11.41 9.10
CA ALA A 38 0.42 -11.74 9.96
C ALA A 38 -0.80 -12.20 9.15
N SER A 39 -1.05 -11.61 7.98
CA SER A 39 -2.16 -12.00 7.11
C SER A 39 -1.99 -13.42 6.55
N VAL A 40 -0.76 -13.80 6.19
CA VAL A 40 -0.44 -15.16 5.77
C VAL A 40 -0.58 -16.13 6.94
N GLU A 41 0.03 -15.83 8.08
CA GLU A 41 0.00 -16.68 9.28
C GLU A 41 -1.42 -16.92 9.79
N CYS A 42 -2.27 -15.89 9.73
CA CYS A 42 -3.66 -15.96 10.17
C CYS A 42 -4.63 -16.46 9.08
N ASN A 43 -4.14 -16.85 7.90
CA ASN A 43 -4.96 -17.27 6.76
C ASN A 43 -6.08 -16.28 6.40
N VAL A 44 -5.76 -14.98 6.39
CA VAL A 44 -6.70 -13.93 5.99
C VAL A 44 -7.10 -14.16 4.52
N SER A 45 -8.40 -14.10 4.24
CA SER A 45 -8.90 -14.38 2.89
C SER A 45 -8.48 -13.33 1.86
N ARG A 46 -8.24 -12.09 2.32
CA ARG A 46 -7.81 -10.98 1.46
C ARG A 46 -7.05 -9.90 2.22
N TYR A 47 -6.00 -9.38 1.57
CA TYR A 47 -5.30 -8.18 2.00
C TYR A 47 -5.50 -7.05 0.98
N HIS A 48 -5.72 -5.83 1.43
CA HIS A 48 -5.77 -4.64 0.58
C HIS A 48 -4.82 -3.59 1.11
N GLN A 49 -3.92 -3.11 0.26
CA GLN A 49 -3.04 -1.99 0.58
C GLN A 49 -3.57 -0.73 -0.09
N VAL A 50 -3.77 0.31 0.72
CA VAL A 50 -4.04 1.64 0.17
C VAL A 50 -2.73 2.34 -0.12
N SER A 51 -2.59 2.82 -1.36
CA SER A 51 -1.43 3.54 -1.88
C SER A 51 -1.90 4.77 -2.66
N THR A 52 -0.97 5.48 -3.28
CA THR A 52 -1.23 6.73 -4.02
C THR A 52 -0.64 6.69 -5.42
N ILE A 53 -1.29 7.36 -6.37
CA ILE A 53 -0.75 7.55 -7.73
C ILE A 53 0.53 8.38 -7.73
N GLU A 54 0.73 9.27 -6.74
CA GLU A 54 1.91 10.12 -6.63
C GLU A 54 3.20 9.31 -6.59
N ALA A 55 3.14 8.16 -5.93
CA ALA A 55 4.23 7.21 -5.85
C ALA A 55 4.67 6.73 -7.24
N TYR A 56 3.75 6.60 -8.19
CA TYR A 56 4.02 6.05 -9.53
C TYR A 56 4.23 7.13 -10.61
N GLY A 57 3.79 8.37 -10.38
CA GLY A 57 3.78 9.44 -11.38
C GLY A 57 5.08 10.22 -11.52
N GLU A 58 5.94 10.25 -10.49
CA GLU A 58 7.13 11.14 -10.46
C GLU A 58 8.48 10.41 -10.58
N LEU A 59 8.50 9.15 -10.97
CA LEU A 59 9.74 8.35 -11.08
C LEU A 59 10.70 8.81 -12.18
N CYS A 60 10.24 9.67 -13.09
CA CYS A 60 11.03 10.19 -14.20
C CYS A 60 11.25 11.70 -14.02
N ASN A 61 12.46 12.10 -13.60
CA ASN A 61 13.05 13.46 -13.66
C ASN A 61 13.06 14.36 -12.41
N LYS A 62 12.69 13.90 -11.20
CA LYS A 62 12.83 14.72 -9.96
C LYS A 62 13.43 13.95 -8.78
N LYS A 63 13.91 14.69 -7.77
CA LYS A 63 14.25 14.14 -6.44
C LYS A 63 12.99 13.48 -5.87
N ILE A 64 13.00 12.15 -5.78
CA ILE A 64 11.91 11.38 -5.19
C ILE A 64 11.98 11.54 -3.66
N PRO A 65 10.93 12.02 -2.99
CA PRO A 65 10.89 12.08 -1.53
C PRO A 65 10.94 10.69 -0.88
N SER A 66 11.55 10.61 0.31
CA SER A 66 11.69 9.35 1.07
C SER A 66 10.35 8.66 1.32
N TYR A 67 9.27 9.41 1.59
CA TYR A 67 7.95 8.84 1.82
C TYR A 67 7.39 8.14 0.56
N LEU A 68 7.48 8.77 -0.62
CA LEU A 68 7.05 8.15 -1.88
C LEU A 68 7.86 6.89 -2.20
N ALA A 69 9.20 6.96 -2.05
CA ALA A 69 10.07 5.81 -2.24
C ALA A 69 9.70 4.64 -1.31
N SER A 70 9.42 4.93 -0.04
CA SER A 70 9.04 3.91 0.94
C SER A 70 7.66 3.30 0.69
N ARG A 71 6.66 4.09 0.24
CA ARG A 71 5.34 3.59 -0.16
C ARG A 71 5.44 2.66 -1.37
N LEU A 72 6.20 3.05 -2.40
CA LEU A 72 6.47 2.18 -3.56
C LEU A 72 7.10 0.85 -3.14
N ALA A 73 8.07 0.88 -2.23
CA ALA A 73 8.71 -0.33 -1.74
C ALA A 73 7.71 -1.24 -1.00
N GLY A 74 6.84 -0.66 -0.16
CA GLY A 74 5.73 -1.38 0.48
C GLY A 74 4.78 -2.04 -0.54
N ASP A 75 4.40 -1.31 -1.60
CA ASP A 75 3.53 -1.86 -2.65
C ASP A 75 4.16 -3.05 -3.38
N LEU A 76 5.47 -3.03 -3.60
CA LEU A 76 6.17 -4.16 -4.20
C LEU A 76 6.13 -5.39 -3.28
N LEU A 77 6.18 -5.23 -1.96
CA LEU A 77 6.01 -6.34 -1.02
C LEU A 77 4.62 -6.98 -1.18
N VAL A 78 3.57 -6.17 -1.33
CA VAL A 78 2.21 -6.70 -1.57
C VAL A 78 2.16 -7.62 -2.79
N LYS A 79 2.83 -7.22 -3.89
CA LYS A 79 2.97 -8.06 -5.09
C LYS A 79 3.75 -9.34 -4.81
N VAL A 80 4.87 -9.25 -4.09
CA VAL A 80 5.68 -10.41 -3.71
C VAL A 80 4.83 -11.39 -2.90
N TYR A 81 4.01 -10.91 -1.97
CA TYR A 81 3.19 -11.76 -1.10
C TYR A 81 2.09 -12.49 -1.86
N ASN A 82 1.45 -11.79 -2.79
CA ASN A 82 0.53 -12.42 -3.72
C ASN A 82 1.22 -13.54 -4.53
N ASN A 83 2.37 -13.24 -5.12
CA ASN A 83 3.05 -14.18 -6.01
C ASN A 83 3.71 -15.36 -5.29
N LYS A 84 4.26 -15.14 -4.09
CA LYS A 84 5.03 -16.14 -3.34
C LYS A 84 4.16 -16.99 -2.43
N TYR A 85 3.18 -16.39 -1.76
CA TYR A 85 2.36 -17.06 -0.75
C TYR A 85 0.91 -17.27 -1.18
N GLY A 86 0.51 -16.81 -2.37
CA GLY A 86 -0.86 -16.92 -2.85
C GLY A 86 -1.85 -16.06 -2.06
N LEU A 87 -1.36 -15.12 -1.23
CA LEU A 87 -2.21 -14.20 -0.49
C LEU A 87 -2.98 -13.34 -1.48
N ARG A 88 -4.32 -13.38 -1.44
CA ARG A 88 -5.17 -12.58 -2.34
C ARG A 88 -5.05 -11.10 -1.99
N ALA A 89 -4.00 -10.46 -2.51
CA ALA A 89 -3.64 -9.09 -2.17
C ALA A 89 -3.95 -8.12 -3.31
N THR A 90 -4.54 -6.96 -3.01
CA THR A 90 -4.81 -5.89 -3.98
C THR A 90 -4.24 -4.54 -3.54
N LEU A 91 -4.04 -3.63 -4.50
CA LEU A 91 -3.55 -2.27 -4.26
C LEU A 91 -4.53 -1.27 -4.87
N SER A 92 -4.90 -0.23 -4.13
CA SER A 92 -5.53 0.97 -4.69
C SER A 92 -4.48 2.06 -4.89
N LYS A 93 -4.60 2.80 -5.99
CA LYS A 93 -3.68 3.90 -6.37
C LYS A 93 -4.47 5.13 -6.81
N GLU A 94 -5.68 5.31 -6.30
CA GLU A 94 -6.55 6.39 -6.76
C GLU A 94 -6.12 7.70 -6.10
N LYS A 95 -6.28 8.81 -6.82
CA LYS A 95 -6.10 10.15 -6.26
C LYS A 95 -7.38 10.48 -5.52
N VAL A 96 -7.43 10.13 -4.23
CA VAL A 96 -8.60 10.37 -3.40
C VAL A 96 -8.35 11.61 -2.55
N ASP A 97 -9.36 12.47 -2.43
CA ASP A 97 -9.36 13.47 -1.36
C ASP A 97 -9.46 12.74 -0.02
N GLU A 98 -8.39 12.77 0.77
CA GLU A 98 -8.32 12.13 2.09
C GLU A 98 -9.38 12.69 3.06
N ASN A 99 -9.97 13.86 2.76
CA ASN A 99 -11.06 14.46 3.53
C ASN A 99 -12.45 13.98 3.08
N ASN A 100 -12.56 13.27 1.95
CA ASN A 100 -13.79 12.68 1.45
C ASN A 100 -13.82 11.17 1.72
N ILE A 101 -14.26 10.81 2.93
CA ILE A 101 -14.31 9.42 3.40
C ILE A 101 -15.18 8.53 2.49
N GLU A 102 -16.25 9.08 1.91
CA GLU A 102 -17.16 8.30 1.07
C GLU A 102 -16.50 7.89 -0.26
N GLU A 103 -15.82 8.84 -0.90
CA GLU A 103 -15.03 8.57 -2.10
C GLU A 103 -13.89 7.57 -1.81
N TYR A 104 -13.19 7.75 -0.69
CA TYR A 104 -12.13 6.85 -0.24
C TYR A 104 -12.63 5.40 -0.06
N CYS A 105 -13.77 5.22 0.61
CA CYS A 105 -14.38 3.90 0.78
C CYS A 105 -14.78 3.28 -0.56
N GLN A 106 -15.39 4.06 -1.46
CA GLN A 106 -15.81 3.57 -2.78
C GLN A 106 -14.62 3.08 -3.63
N CYS A 107 -13.50 3.81 -3.61
CA CYS A 107 -12.26 3.40 -4.28
C CYS A 107 -11.75 2.06 -3.76
N ILE A 108 -11.73 1.88 -2.44
CA ILE A 108 -11.28 0.65 -1.79
C ILE A 108 -12.21 -0.52 -2.14
N GLU A 109 -13.53 -0.33 -2.02
CA GLU A 109 -14.52 -1.37 -2.33
C GLU A 109 -14.41 -1.86 -3.78
N LYS A 110 -14.22 -0.92 -4.72
CA LYS A 110 -14.01 -1.22 -6.13
C LYS A 110 -12.81 -2.13 -6.35
N GLU A 111 -11.68 -1.88 -5.68
CA GLU A 111 -10.47 -2.70 -5.81
C GLU A 111 -10.56 -4.03 -5.05
N ILE A 112 -11.19 -4.05 -3.87
CA ILE A 112 -11.43 -5.26 -3.08
C ILE A 112 -12.34 -6.23 -3.82
N ASN A 113 -13.37 -5.73 -4.52
CA ASN A 113 -14.33 -6.58 -5.22
C ASN A 113 -13.83 -7.09 -6.57
N LYS A 114 -12.64 -6.66 -7.04
CA LYS A 114 -12.06 -7.21 -8.27
C LYS A 114 -11.80 -8.72 -8.14
N LYS A 115 -12.25 -9.43 -9.18
CA LYS A 115 -12.07 -10.88 -9.35
C LYS A 115 -10.62 -11.25 -9.68
N TYR A 116 -9.91 -10.35 -10.38
CA TYR A 116 -8.51 -10.51 -10.77
C TYR A 116 -7.57 -9.87 -9.74
N ILE A 117 -6.52 -10.60 -9.40
CA ILE A 117 -5.44 -10.16 -8.52
C ILE A 117 -4.42 -9.38 -9.35
N LEU A 118 -3.74 -8.39 -8.75
CA LEU A 118 -2.72 -7.53 -9.34
C LEU A 118 -2.11 -8.08 -10.65
N ASN A 119 -2.44 -7.44 -11.79
CA ASN A 119 -1.80 -7.79 -13.06
C ASN A 119 -0.31 -7.43 -13.00
N ASN A 120 0.53 -8.28 -13.59
CA ASN A 120 2.00 -8.09 -13.67
C ASN A 120 2.43 -6.81 -14.41
N SER A 121 1.51 -6.08 -15.01
CA SER A 121 1.75 -4.82 -15.70
C SER A 121 1.67 -3.68 -14.68
N ILE A 122 2.80 -3.30 -14.08
CA ILE A 122 3.22 -1.95 -13.65
C ILE A 122 4.58 -2.17 -12.96
N LEU A 123 5.58 -2.51 -13.78
CA LEU A 123 6.66 -1.57 -14.05
C LEU A 123 6.37 -1.01 -15.45
#